data_AF-A0AAN8QYN9-F1
#
_entry.id   AF-A0AAN8QYN9-F1
#
_cell.length_a   1.000
_cell.length_b   1.000
_cell.length_c   1.000
_cell.angle_alpha   90.00
_cell.angle_beta   90.00
_cell.angle_gamma   90.00
#
_symmetry.space_group_name_H-M   'P 1'
#
loop_
_entity.id
_entity.type
_entity.pdbx_description
1 polymer ?
#
loop_
_entity_poly.entity_id
_entity_poly.type
_entity_poly.pdbx_seq_one_letter_code
_entity_poly.pdbx_strand_id
1 'polypeptide(L)'
;MEFLLSQDVLSVTVMRAEIHLHVLNPQQLNIEPVLSYMAKRKLPTRYSLWSKDNVLELQVDLLFLFQGLQEAAGGAIGGPSLVDMRKVGELSSGGSRERPGAPWSLQDTNADLWGEGLGPLLTNAELGLALNCDMGGVEVSCEQNGVHLLHSPFIALSYR
;
A
#
# COMPACT_ATOMS: atom_id res chain seq x y z
N MET A 1 -16.14 -8.72 0.00
CA MET A 1 -15.80 -8.80 -1.44
C MET A 1 -14.34 -9.18 -1.53
N GLU A 2 -14.00 -10.05 -2.47
CA GLU A 2 -12.65 -10.59 -2.63
C GLU A 2 -12.27 -10.52 -4.10
N PHE A 3 -10.99 -10.24 -4.37
CA PHE A 3 -10.43 -10.23 -5.72
C PHE A 3 -9.40 -11.34 -5.82
N LEU A 4 -9.52 -12.15 -6.87
CA LEU A 4 -8.54 -13.19 -7.19
C LEU A 4 -7.74 -12.72 -8.40
N LEU A 5 -6.41 -12.68 -8.25
CA LEU A 5 -5.50 -12.33 -9.33
C LEU A 5 -5.05 -13.60 -10.05
N SER A 6 -5.30 -13.66 -11.35
CA SER A 6 -4.79 -14.75 -12.18
C SER A 6 -3.29 -14.57 -12.46
N GLN A 7 -2.62 -15.68 -12.78
CA GLN A 7 -1.21 -15.68 -13.16
C GLN A 7 -0.96 -14.82 -14.41
N ASP A 8 -1.92 -14.76 -15.33
CA ASP A 8 -1.82 -13.93 -16.55
C ASP A 8 -1.61 -12.46 -16.22
N VAL A 9 -2.32 -11.95 -15.20
CA VAL A 9 -2.20 -10.56 -14.75
C VAL A 9 -0.83 -10.30 -14.10
N LEU A 10 -0.29 -11.29 -13.37
CA LEU A 10 1.04 -11.16 -12.75
C LEU A 10 2.19 -11.30 -13.77
N SER A 11 1.91 -11.85 -14.95
CA SER A 11 2.92 -12.09 -15.99
C SER A 11 3.16 -10.89 -16.93
N VAL A 12 2.32 -9.85 -16.86
CA VAL A 12 2.41 -8.64 -17.72
C VAL A 12 2.88 -7.44 -16.94
N THR A 13 3.71 -6.56 -17.50
CA THR A 13 4.18 -5.36 -16.77
C THR A 13 3.01 -4.41 -16.48
N VAL A 14 2.60 -4.34 -15.21
CA VAL A 14 1.53 -3.45 -14.77
C VAL A 14 2.10 -2.03 -14.58
N MET A 15 1.55 -1.08 -15.33
CA MET A 15 1.94 0.34 -15.30
C MET A 15 1.08 1.18 -14.37
N ARG A 16 -0.18 0.75 -14.17
CA ARG A 16 -1.15 1.39 -13.28
C ARG A 16 -2.06 0.31 -12.70
N ALA A 17 -2.29 0.36 -11.40
CA ALA A 17 -3.28 -0.48 -10.74
C ALA A 17 -4.03 0.35 -9.71
N GLU A 18 -5.36 0.38 -9.82
CA GLU A 18 -6.20 1.13 -8.90
C GLU A 18 -7.47 0.33 -8.57
N ILE A 19 -7.94 0.42 -7.33
CA ILE A 19 -9.29 -0.02 -6.97
C ILE A 19 -10.21 1.19 -6.86
N HIS A 20 -11.36 1.08 -7.50
CA HIS A 20 -12.35 2.15 -7.62
C HIS A 20 -13.57 1.80 -6.76
N LEU A 21 -13.96 2.72 -5.88
CA LEU A 21 -15.10 2.58 -4.99
C LEU A 21 -16.04 3.77 -5.13
N HIS A 22 -17.34 3.49 -5.30
CA HIS A 22 -18.39 4.51 -5.29
C HIS A 22 -19.16 4.37 -3.99
N VAL A 23 -19.14 5.41 -3.17
CA VAL A 23 -19.62 5.39 -1.79
C VAL A 23 -20.70 6.47 -1.63
N LEU A 24 -21.88 6.11 -1.11
CA LEU A 24 -22.81 7.10 -0.62
C LEU A 24 -22.30 7.62 0.73
N ASN A 25 -22.30 8.94 0.91
CA ASN A 25 -21.90 9.61 2.13
C ASN A 25 -22.90 10.75 2.44
N PRO A 26 -24.11 10.44 2.94
CA PRO A 26 -25.16 11.43 3.13
C PRO A 26 -24.86 12.43 4.26
N GLN A 27 -24.02 12.03 5.23
CA GLN A 27 -23.61 12.86 6.36
C GLN A 27 -22.31 13.64 6.10
N GLN A 28 -21.76 13.55 4.89
CA GLN A 28 -20.53 14.25 4.48
C GLN A 28 -19.36 14.03 5.46
N LEU A 29 -19.21 12.80 5.95
CA LEU A 29 -18.09 12.41 6.81
C LEU A 29 -16.78 12.53 6.03
N ASN A 30 -15.67 12.74 6.75
CA ASN A 30 -14.36 12.51 6.17
C ASN A 30 -14.14 10.99 6.06
N ILE A 31 -13.83 10.49 4.86
CA ILE A 31 -13.65 9.06 4.59
C ILE A 31 -12.23 8.82 4.09
N GLU A 32 -11.51 7.95 4.77
CA GLU A 32 -10.14 7.57 4.41
C GLU A 32 -10.05 6.07 4.12
N PRO A 33 -9.56 5.66 2.94
CA PRO A 33 -9.24 4.26 2.67
C PRO A 33 -7.98 3.85 3.42
N VAL A 34 -8.02 2.68 4.04
CA VAL A 34 -6.92 2.11 4.78
C VAL A 34 -6.59 0.72 4.24
N LEU A 35 -5.46 0.61 3.55
CA LEU A 35 -4.86 -0.69 3.23
C LEU A 35 -4.24 -1.25 4.51
N SER A 36 -4.83 -2.32 5.07
CA SER A 36 -4.42 -2.87 6.37
C SER A 36 -2.94 -3.28 6.40
N TYR A 37 -2.41 -3.75 5.26
CA TYR A 37 -0.99 -4.09 5.11
C TYR A 37 -0.06 -2.88 5.28
N MET A 38 -0.47 -1.71 4.77
CA MET A 38 0.28 -0.46 4.87
C MET A 38 0.18 0.13 6.28
N ALA A 39 -1.02 0.13 6.85
CA ALA A 39 -1.28 0.62 8.19
C ALA A 39 -0.45 -0.10 9.25
N LYS A 40 -0.33 -1.44 9.18
CA LYS A 40 0.53 -2.24 10.07
C LYS A 40 2.00 -1.81 10.04
N ARG A 41 2.45 -1.23 8.93
CA ARG A 41 3.82 -0.72 8.72
C ARG A 41 3.94 0.78 8.93
N LYS A 42 2.87 1.45 9.37
CA LYS A 42 2.80 2.91 9.52
C LYS A 42 3.09 3.65 8.22
N LEU A 43 2.71 3.05 7.09
CA LEU A 43 2.81 3.66 5.77
C LEU A 43 1.44 4.21 5.34
N PRO A 44 1.40 5.37 4.67
CA PRO A 44 0.14 5.94 4.20
C PRO A 44 -0.45 5.12 3.06
N THR A 45 -1.78 5.08 2.98
CA THR A 45 -2.50 4.60 1.81
C THR A 45 -2.56 5.72 0.78
N ARG A 46 -2.13 5.47 -0.46
CA ARG A 46 -2.22 6.45 -1.54
C ARG A 46 -3.59 6.34 -2.21
N TYR A 47 -4.31 7.44 -2.26
CA TYR A 47 -5.63 7.49 -2.89
C TYR A 47 -5.93 8.88 -3.43
N SER A 48 -6.94 8.94 -4.30
CA SER A 48 -7.60 10.16 -4.72
C SER A 48 -9.08 10.08 -4.38
N LEU A 49 -9.68 11.24 -4.14
CA LEU A 49 -11.07 11.37 -3.72
C LEU A 49 -11.74 12.46 -4.56
N TRP A 50 -12.87 12.13 -5.15
CA TRP A 50 -13.77 13.09 -5.79
C TRP A 50 -15.14 13.03 -5.14
N SER A 51 -15.71 14.19 -4.86
CA SER A 51 -17.05 14.31 -4.31
C SER A 51 -18.00 14.96 -5.32
N LYS A 52 -19.21 14.39 -5.42
CA LYS A 52 -20.32 14.97 -6.14
C LYS A 52 -21.59 14.72 -5.35
N ASP A 53 -22.21 15.79 -4.87
CA ASP A 53 -23.38 15.75 -3.99
C ASP A 53 -23.09 14.89 -2.74
N ASN A 54 -23.86 13.82 -2.52
CA ASN A 54 -23.69 12.88 -1.42
C ASN A 54 -22.93 11.61 -1.85
N VAL A 55 -22.26 11.63 -3.01
CA VAL A 55 -21.51 10.50 -3.54
C VAL A 55 -20.02 10.83 -3.56
N LEU A 56 -19.22 9.88 -3.09
CA LEU A 56 -17.77 9.91 -3.14
C LEU A 56 -17.27 8.83 -4.10
N GLU A 57 -16.39 9.24 -5.01
CA GLU A 57 -15.58 8.35 -5.83
C GLU A 57 -14.17 8.29 -5.24
N LEU A 58 -13.76 7.09 -4.85
CA LEU A 58 -12.47 6.83 -4.23
C LEU A 58 -11.65 5.94 -5.15
N GLN A 59 -10.44 6.38 -5.49
CA GLN A 59 -9.50 5.59 -6.28
C GLN A 59 -8.26 5.34 -5.43
N VAL A 60 -8.00 4.09 -5.07
CA VAL A 60 -6.85 3.70 -4.23
C VAL A 60 -5.78 3.11 -5.14
N ASP A 61 -4.56 3.63 -5.03
CA ASP A 61 -3.40 3.17 -5.81
C ASP A 61 -2.87 1.85 -5.24
N LEU A 62 -2.87 0.82 -6.09
CA LEU A 62 -2.41 -0.54 -5.79
C LEU A 62 -1.15 -0.91 -6.58
N LEU A 63 -0.52 0.01 -7.30
CA LEU A 63 0.60 -0.31 -8.19
C LEU A 63 1.75 -0.98 -7.44
N PHE A 64 2.07 -0.49 -6.24
CA PHE A 64 3.13 -1.07 -5.40
C PHE A 64 2.84 -2.53 -5.02
N LEU A 65 1.56 -2.90 -4.83
CA LEU A 65 1.16 -4.27 -4.50
C LEU A 65 1.35 -5.18 -5.71
N PHE A 66 0.91 -4.73 -6.89
CA PHE A 66 1.11 -5.50 -8.11
C PHE A 66 2.60 -5.69 -8.39
N GLN A 67 3.43 -4.65 -8.32
CA GLN A 67 4.88 -4.77 -8.51
C GLN A 67 5.51 -5.78 -7.55
N GLY A 68 5.18 -5.71 -6.24
CA GLY A 68 5.69 -6.67 -5.26
C GLY A 68 5.23 -8.12 -5.53
N LEU A 69 3.98 -8.32 -5.97
CA LEU A 69 3.48 -9.64 -6.35
C LEU A 69 4.16 -10.18 -7.61
N GLN A 70 4.43 -9.33 -8.60
CA GLN A 70 5.13 -9.72 -9.83
C GLN A 70 6.59 -10.10 -9.57
N GLU A 71 7.29 -9.36 -8.70
CA GLU A 71 8.65 -9.70 -8.26
C GLU A 71 8.67 -11.07 -7.59
N ALA A 72 7.72 -11.34 -6.71
CA ALA A 72 7.64 -12.62 -5.99
C ALA A 72 7.22 -13.79 -6.88
N ALA A 73 6.41 -13.54 -7.91
CA ALA A 73 6.04 -14.53 -8.93
C ALA A 73 7.17 -14.81 -9.94
N GLY A 74 8.33 -14.13 -9.82
CA GLY A 74 9.47 -14.29 -10.72
C GLY A 74 9.34 -13.53 -12.04
N GLY A 75 8.40 -12.59 -12.13
CA GLY A 75 8.00 -11.90 -13.36
C GLY A 75 8.83 -10.67 -13.75
N ALA A 76 9.80 -10.23 -12.94
CA ALA A 76 10.58 -9.03 -13.24
C ALA A 76 11.95 -9.36 -13.86
N ILE A 77 12.01 -9.42 -15.19
CA ILE A 77 13.25 -9.19 -15.94
C ILE A 77 13.60 -7.70 -15.81
N GLY A 78 14.54 -7.36 -14.91
CA GLY A 78 15.40 -6.18 -15.07
C GLY A 78 14.85 -4.79 -14.74
N GLY A 79 14.09 -4.62 -13.64
CA GLY A 79 13.82 -3.31 -13.03
C GLY A 79 14.65 -3.09 -11.75
N PRO A 80 15.01 -1.85 -11.35
CA PRO A 80 15.71 -1.60 -10.10
C PRO A 80 14.87 -2.12 -8.95
N SER A 81 15.39 -3.12 -8.26
CA SER A 81 14.74 -3.77 -7.13
C SER A 81 14.37 -2.73 -6.05
N LEU A 82 13.23 -2.95 -5.39
CA LEU A 82 12.73 -2.12 -4.28
C LEU A 82 13.70 -1.97 -3.09
N VAL A 83 14.89 -2.57 -3.13
CA VAL A 83 16.00 -2.25 -2.22
C VAL A 83 16.53 -0.82 -2.40
N ASP A 84 16.22 -0.12 -3.51
CA ASP A 84 16.78 1.21 -3.80
C ASP A 84 15.92 2.40 -3.33
N MET A 85 14.74 2.17 -2.73
CA MET A 85 13.93 3.27 -2.15
C MET A 85 14.52 3.86 -0.86
N ARG A 86 15.58 3.26 -0.30
CA ARG A 86 16.27 3.82 0.88
C ARG A 86 17.20 4.99 0.55
N LYS A 87 17.35 5.37 -0.72
CA LYS A 87 18.35 6.35 -1.17
C LYS A 87 17.80 7.65 -1.76
N VAL A 88 16.57 8.02 -1.44
CA VAL A 88 16.03 9.37 -1.72
C VAL A 88 15.81 10.11 -0.40
N GLY A 89 16.91 10.40 0.29
CA GLY A 89 16.95 11.14 1.54
C GLY A 89 18.22 11.96 1.74
N GLU A 90 18.97 12.24 0.67
CA GLU A 90 20.24 12.99 0.75
C GLU A 90 20.27 14.16 -0.23
N LEU A 91 19.30 15.07 -0.10
CA LEU A 91 19.47 16.46 -0.54
C LEU A 91 18.70 17.38 0.44
N SER A 92 19.28 17.59 1.62
CA SER A 92 19.34 18.88 2.34
C SER A 92 19.59 18.66 3.83
N SER A 93 20.82 18.91 4.27
CA SER A 93 21.17 19.73 5.45
C SER A 93 22.65 19.50 5.77
N GLY A 94 23.38 20.58 5.97
CA GLY A 94 24.84 20.57 6.07
C GLY A 94 25.39 20.17 7.44
N GLY A 95 26.68 19.82 7.43
CA GLY A 95 27.64 20.19 8.47
C GLY A 95 27.97 19.16 9.55
N SER A 96 29.22 18.66 9.52
CA SER A 96 30.20 18.59 10.64
C SER A 96 30.91 17.24 10.89
N ARG A 97 32.19 17.22 10.46
CA ARG A 97 33.45 16.57 10.91
C ARG A 97 33.52 15.60 12.12
N GLU A 98 34.28 14.49 11.87
CA GLU A 98 35.37 13.82 12.67
C GLU A 98 35.01 13.16 14.04
N ARG A 99 35.50 11.97 14.50
CA ARG A 99 36.69 11.11 14.26
C ARG A 99 36.48 9.64 14.80
N PRO A 100 37.40 8.67 14.54
CA PRO A 100 37.23 7.21 14.68
C PRO A 100 37.93 6.51 15.89
N GLY A 101 37.46 5.30 16.27
CA GLY A 101 38.14 4.34 17.16
C GLY A 101 37.32 3.05 17.45
N ALA A 102 37.89 1.86 17.20
CA ALA A 102 37.36 0.51 17.48
C ALA A 102 37.91 -0.04 18.85
N PRO A 103 37.78 -1.34 19.28
CA PRO A 103 36.96 -2.50 18.85
C PRO A 103 36.29 -3.34 19.99
N TRP A 104 35.24 -4.09 19.62
CA TRP A 104 34.75 -5.40 20.12
C TRP A 104 34.17 -5.57 21.54
N SER A 105 32.90 -5.97 21.61
CA SER A 105 32.44 -7.07 22.49
C SER A 105 31.23 -7.79 21.88
N LEU A 106 31.35 -9.11 21.83
CA LEU A 106 30.41 -10.10 21.33
C LEU A 106 29.06 -10.05 22.05
N GLN A 107 27.98 -9.92 21.29
CA GLN A 107 26.76 -10.71 21.51
C GLN A 107 26.28 -11.20 20.15
N ASP A 108 26.67 -12.45 19.85
CA ASP A 108 25.90 -13.32 18.98
C ASP A 108 24.47 -13.35 19.47
N THR A 109 23.53 -12.99 18.59
CA THR A 109 22.31 -13.76 18.29
C THR A 109 21.41 -12.86 17.44
N ASN A 110 20.93 -13.43 16.33
CA ASN A 110 19.93 -12.89 15.41
C ASN A 110 20.43 -11.99 14.28
N ALA A 111 21.52 -12.41 13.63
CA ALA A 111 21.85 -12.03 12.26
C ALA A 111 21.30 -13.10 11.29
N ASP A 112 19.98 -13.32 11.24
CA ASP A 112 19.33 -14.23 10.26
C ASP A 112 17.83 -13.93 10.08
N LEU A 113 17.45 -12.67 9.77
CA LEU A 113 16.04 -12.34 9.49
C LEU A 113 15.80 -11.53 8.20
N TRP A 114 16.79 -11.45 7.31
CA TRP A 114 16.64 -10.72 6.04
C TRP A 114 17.29 -11.44 4.85
N GLY A 115 17.35 -12.77 4.93
CA GLY A 115 17.79 -13.66 3.84
C GLY A 115 16.67 -14.57 3.31
N GLU A 116 15.44 -14.45 3.82
CA GLU A 116 14.29 -15.19 3.33
C GLU A 116 13.52 -14.31 2.35
N GLY A 117 13.60 -14.69 1.08
CA GLY A 117 12.92 -14.00 0.00
C GLY A 117 11.43 -13.83 0.29
N LEU A 118 10.84 -12.81 -0.32
CA LEU A 118 9.38 -12.56 -0.34
C LEU A 118 8.57 -13.72 -0.97
N GLY A 119 9.21 -14.84 -1.33
CA GLY A 119 8.64 -16.00 -2.00
C GLY A 119 7.62 -16.80 -1.17
N PRO A 120 7.82 -17.09 0.14
CA PRO A 120 6.85 -17.89 0.88
C PRO A 120 5.69 -17.10 1.50
N LEU A 121 5.82 -15.78 1.68
CA LEU A 121 4.83 -14.95 2.41
C LEU A 121 3.69 -14.42 1.55
N LEU A 122 3.80 -14.48 0.22
CA LEU A 122 2.81 -13.93 -0.70
C LEU A 122 1.83 -14.97 -1.28
N THR A 123 2.02 -16.25 -0.96
CA THR A 123 1.15 -17.33 -1.46
C THR A 123 -0.27 -17.26 -0.91
N ASN A 124 -0.49 -16.57 0.23
CA ASN A 124 -1.82 -16.31 0.83
C ASN A 124 -1.92 -14.88 1.41
N ALA A 125 -1.41 -13.87 0.71
CA ALA A 125 -1.51 -12.49 1.19
C ALA A 125 -2.95 -11.96 1.07
N GLU A 126 -3.74 -12.11 2.14
CA GLU A 126 -5.02 -11.42 2.29
C GLU A 126 -4.76 -9.92 2.51
N LEU A 127 -5.01 -9.13 1.47
CA LEU A 127 -4.89 -7.68 1.49
C LEU A 127 -6.26 -7.07 1.74
N GLY A 128 -6.49 -6.61 2.97
CA GLY A 128 -7.71 -5.92 3.37
C GLY A 128 -7.67 -4.42 3.04
N LEU A 129 -8.78 -3.92 2.49
CA LEU A 129 -9.08 -2.49 2.39
C LEU A 129 -10.26 -2.19 3.33
N ALA A 130 -10.06 -1.26 4.25
CA ALA A 130 -11.10 -0.74 5.13
C ALA A 130 -11.37 0.74 4.83
N LEU A 131 -12.54 1.23 5.26
CA LEU A 131 -12.86 2.65 5.26
C LEU A 131 -12.89 3.13 6.71
N ASN A 132 -12.10 4.14 7.01
CA ASN A 132 -12.19 4.88 8.27
C ASN A 132 -13.07 6.10 8.04
N CYS A 133 -14.02 6.35 8.95
CA CYS A 133 -14.88 7.51 8.90
C CYS A 133 -14.64 8.41 10.10
N ASP A 134 -14.55 9.70 9.84
CA ASP A 134 -14.29 10.73 10.82
C ASP A 134 -15.33 11.85 10.72
N MET A 135 -15.79 12.32 11.88
CA MET A 135 -16.68 13.47 12.00
C MET A 135 -16.00 14.54 12.85
N GLY A 136 -15.25 15.42 12.20
CA GLY A 136 -14.61 16.56 12.86
C GLY A 136 -13.49 16.16 13.82
N GLY A 137 -12.70 15.15 13.47
CA GLY A 137 -11.58 14.63 14.27
C GLY A 137 -11.97 13.52 15.26
N VAL A 138 -13.23 13.07 15.23
CA VAL A 138 -13.71 11.92 16.01
C VAL A 138 -14.03 10.76 15.07
N GLU A 139 -13.36 9.63 15.28
CA GLU A 139 -13.63 8.39 14.56
C GLU A 139 -15.04 7.88 14.87
N VAL A 140 -15.78 7.55 13.82
CA VAL A 140 -17.16 7.06 13.88
C VAL A 140 -17.37 5.85 12.98
N SER A 141 -18.40 5.06 13.24
CA SER A 141 -18.78 3.96 12.36
C SER A 141 -19.29 4.48 11.01
N CYS A 142 -18.67 4.06 9.91
CA CYS A 142 -19.13 4.39 8.56
C CYS A 142 -20.58 3.93 8.33
N GLU A 143 -20.86 2.64 8.58
CA GLU A 143 -22.15 2.02 8.29
C GLU A 143 -23.30 2.67 9.09
N GLN A 144 -23.10 2.91 10.39
CA GLN A 144 -24.12 3.53 11.24
C GLN A 144 -24.43 4.98 10.85
N ASN A 145 -23.51 5.65 10.15
CA ASN A 145 -23.69 7.01 9.63
C ASN A 145 -24.12 7.03 8.15
N GLY A 146 -24.62 5.90 7.64
CA GLY A 146 -25.21 5.80 6.30
C GLY A 146 -24.21 5.70 5.17
N VAL A 147 -22.93 5.49 5.47
CA VAL A 147 -21.90 5.26 4.45
C VAL A 147 -22.02 3.84 3.92
N HIS A 148 -22.24 3.70 2.62
CA HIS A 148 -22.33 2.39 1.97
C HIS A 148 -21.87 2.43 0.52
N LEU A 149 -21.48 1.27 -0.01
CA LEU A 149 -21.10 1.11 -1.41
C LEU A 149 -22.35 1.22 -2.30
N LEU A 150 -22.29 2.08 -3.31
CA LEU A 150 -23.34 2.21 -4.31
C LEU A 150 -23.23 1.13 -5.39
N HIS A 151 -22.00 0.75 -5.73
CA HIS A 151 -21.71 -0.26 -6.75
C HIS A 151 -20.64 -1.21 -6.23
N SER A 152 -20.58 -2.39 -6.84
CA SER A 152 -19.48 -3.33 -6.66
C SER A 152 -18.14 -2.66 -7.03
N PRO A 153 -17.17 -2.60 -6.10
CA PRO A 153 -15.82 -2.15 -6.42
C PRO A 153 -15.19 -2.96 -7.56
N PHE A 154 -14.29 -2.33 -8.32
CA PHE A 154 -13.52 -2.98 -9.37
C PHE A 154 -12.06 -2.51 -9.36
N ILE A 155 -11.18 -3.37 -9.86
CA ILE A 155 -9.76 -3.04 -10.07
C ILE A 155 -9.56 -2.67 -11.54
N ALA A 156 -9.04 -1.48 -11.78
CA ALA A 156 -8.59 -1.02 -13.08
C ALA A 156 -7.08 -1.24 -13.21
N LEU A 157 -6.68 -2.03 -14.21
CA LEU A 157 -5.29 -2.30 -14.54
C LEU A 157 -4.94 -1.71 -15.90
N SER A 158 -3.74 -1.14 -16.02
CA SER A 158 -3.16 -0.79 -17.31
C SER A 158 -1.81 -1.48 -17.44
N TYR A 159 -1.63 -2.22 -18.52
CA TYR A 159 -0.44 -3.00 -18.84
C TYR A 159 0.20 -2.52 -20.14
N ARG A 160 1.46 -2.92 -20.35
CA ARG A 160 2.20 -2.71 -21.58
C ARG A 160 2.43 -4.03 -22.32
#